data_AF-W2CD63-F1
#
_entry.id   AF-W2CD63-F1
#
_cell.length_a   1.000
_cell.length_b   1.000
_cell.length_c   1.000
_cell.angle_alpha   90.00
_cell.angle_beta   90.00
_cell.angle_gamma   90.00
#
_symmetry.space_group_name_H-M   'P 1'
#
loop_
_entity.id
_entity.type
_entity.pdbx_description
1 polymer ?
#
loop_
_entity_poly.entity_id
_entity_poly.type
_entity_poly.pdbx_seq_one_letter_code
_entity_poly.pdbx_strand_id
1 'polypeptide(L)'
;MHTKSLVVLAILLLFAAVGCDKEDWRFTTPNRFDVDASAHQLEVGTSIGTMINIVRINERKEFELFSMPRAESKPIRIPADADSCCVYWNVNNPTNLADTIEVIGGWFSIMDTGELKHIRIDENDSGRNRDLVIKVRGKVIGGDIVIHQKKK
;
A
#
# COMPACT_ATOMS: atom_id res chain seq x y z
N MET A 1 -57.12 -3.79 -15.21
CA MET A 1 -56.20 -3.64 -14.04
C MET A 1 -54.77 -3.96 -14.48
N HIS A 2 -53.96 -3.00 -14.94
CA HIS A 2 -52.54 -3.27 -15.28
C HIS A 2 -51.53 -2.17 -14.90
N THR A 3 -51.97 -0.97 -14.51
CA THR A 3 -51.07 0.15 -14.17
C THR A 3 -50.32 -0.03 -12.84
N LYS A 4 -50.89 -0.75 -11.86
CA LYS A 4 -50.27 -0.94 -10.54
C LYS A 4 -48.98 -1.79 -10.58
N SER A 5 -48.87 -2.72 -11.53
CA SER A 5 -47.71 -3.64 -11.60
C SER A 5 -46.47 -3.00 -12.22
N LEU A 6 -46.66 -2.05 -13.15
CA LEU A 6 -45.56 -1.39 -13.85
C LEU A 6 -44.77 -0.44 -12.91
N VAL A 7 -45.50 0.26 -12.03
CA VAL A 7 -44.92 1.20 -11.07
C VAL A 7 -44.05 0.48 -10.04
N VAL A 8 -44.48 -0.69 -9.55
CA VAL A 8 -43.69 -1.51 -8.60
C VAL A 8 -42.40 -2.01 -9.26
N LEU A 9 -42.45 -2.43 -10.52
CA LEU A 9 -41.26 -2.88 -11.27
C LEU A 9 -40.27 -1.72 -11.51
N ALA A 10 -40.75 -0.53 -11.87
CA ALA A 10 -39.92 0.66 -12.03
C ALA A 10 -39.24 1.10 -10.72
N ILE A 11 -39.94 1.01 -9.59
CA ILE A 11 -39.38 1.32 -8.26
C ILE A 11 -38.31 0.28 -7.86
N LEU A 12 -38.55 -1.02 -8.09
CA LEU A 12 -37.56 -2.07 -7.84
C LEU A 12 -36.29 -1.89 -8.69
N LEU A 13 -36.44 -1.50 -9.96
CA LEU A 13 -35.30 -1.18 -10.83
C LEU A 13 -34.55 0.08 -10.38
N LEU A 14 -35.23 1.10 -9.84
CA LEU A 14 -34.57 2.25 -9.22
C LEU A 14 -33.72 1.85 -8.01
N PHE A 15 -34.22 0.95 -7.15
CA PHE A 15 -33.44 0.46 -6.00
C PHE A 15 -32.30 -0.49 -6.42
N ALA A 16 -32.47 -1.27 -7.48
CA ALA A 16 -31.39 -2.08 -8.06
C ALA A 16 -30.27 -1.20 -8.66
N ALA A 17 -30.62 -0.06 -9.28
CA ALA A 17 -29.65 0.93 -9.77
C ALA A 17 -29.00 1.78 -8.65
N VAL A 18 -29.44 1.63 -7.40
CA VAL A 18 -28.82 2.21 -6.19
C VAL A 18 -28.05 1.13 -5.40
N GLY A 19 -27.98 -0.10 -5.93
CA GLY A 19 -27.16 -1.18 -5.38
C GLY A 19 -25.67 -0.97 -5.67
N CYS A 20 -24.90 -0.78 -4.60
CA CYS A 20 -23.44 -0.91 -4.50
C CYS A 20 -22.59 -0.40 -5.69
N ASP A 21 -22.19 0.87 -5.61
CA ASP A 21 -20.78 1.26 -5.81
C ASP A 21 -20.48 2.51 -4.96
N LYS A 22 -20.65 2.34 -3.65
CA LYS A 22 -20.17 3.28 -2.61
C LYS A 22 -19.05 2.68 -1.76
N GLU A 23 -18.42 1.65 -2.29
CA GLU A 23 -17.24 1.06 -1.70
C GLU A 23 -16.02 1.87 -2.17
N ASP A 24 -15.79 3.00 -1.51
CA ASP A 24 -14.57 3.82 -1.60
C ASP A 24 -13.44 3.21 -0.72
N TRP A 25 -13.39 1.87 -0.69
CA TRP A 25 -12.54 1.05 0.18
C TRP A 25 -11.19 0.77 -0.48
N ARG A 26 -10.26 1.73 -0.39
CA ARG A 26 -8.91 1.58 -0.97
C ARG A 26 -8.13 0.37 -0.46
N PHE A 27 -8.51 -0.18 0.69
CA PHE A 27 -7.87 -1.32 1.33
C PHE A 27 -8.85 -2.49 1.43
N THR A 28 -8.44 -3.65 0.92
CA THR A 28 -9.22 -4.89 0.98
C THR A 28 -8.81 -5.80 2.13
N THR A 29 -7.73 -5.45 2.84
CA THR A 29 -7.23 -6.09 4.07
C THR A 29 -6.88 -5.02 5.12
N PRO A 30 -6.52 -5.38 6.37
CA PRO A 30 -6.03 -4.41 7.34
C PRO A 30 -4.82 -3.61 6.83
N ASN A 31 -4.78 -2.32 7.16
CA ASN A 31 -3.73 -1.38 6.77
C ASN A 31 -3.03 -0.70 7.97
N ARG A 32 -3.30 -1.18 9.19
CA ARG A 32 -2.69 -0.67 10.44
C ARG A 32 -2.20 -1.85 11.28
N PHE A 33 -0.93 -1.81 11.69
CA PHE A 33 -0.26 -2.93 12.35
C PHE A 33 0.59 -2.43 13.52
N ASP A 34 0.30 -2.94 14.72
CA ASP A 34 1.15 -2.79 15.91
C ASP A 34 1.88 -4.12 16.16
N VAL A 35 3.14 -4.20 15.74
CA VAL A 35 3.93 -5.44 15.77
C VAL A 35 5.01 -5.40 16.87
N ASP A 36 5.41 -6.59 17.32
CA ASP A 36 6.53 -6.75 18.25
C ASP A 36 7.90 -6.58 17.54
N ALA A 37 8.97 -6.80 18.29
CA ALA A 37 10.33 -6.60 17.79
C ALA A 37 10.80 -7.68 16.78
N SER A 38 10.06 -8.77 16.54
CA SER A 38 10.51 -9.82 15.62
C SER A 38 10.43 -9.38 14.16
N ALA A 39 10.92 -10.21 13.24
CA ALA A 39 10.70 -10.01 11.81
C ALA A 39 9.25 -10.39 11.43
N HIS A 40 8.63 -9.61 10.55
CA HIS A 40 7.23 -9.79 10.11
C HIS A 40 7.14 -9.81 8.58
N GLN A 41 6.19 -10.59 8.06
CA GLN A 41 5.71 -10.50 6.69
C GLN A 41 4.24 -10.11 6.73
N LEU A 42 3.90 -8.99 6.11
CA LEU A 42 2.58 -8.40 6.07
C LEU A 42 2.14 -8.28 4.61
N GLU A 43 0.85 -8.44 4.37
CA GLU A 43 0.26 -8.26 3.04
C GLU A 43 -0.92 -7.31 3.13
N VAL A 44 -0.88 -6.24 2.33
CA VAL A 44 -1.94 -5.25 2.27
C VAL A 44 -2.56 -5.25 0.88
N GLY A 45 -3.81 -5.69 0.80
CA GLY A 45 -4.60 -5.62 -0.42
C GLY A 45 -5.19 -4.25 -0.61
N THR A 46 -5.19 -3.79 -1.86
CA THR A 46 -5.67 -2.47 -2.28
C THR A 46 -6.49 -2.57 -3.56
N SER A 47 -7.40 -1.61 -3.78
CA SER A 47 -8.21 -1.57 -5.02
C SER A 47 -7.33 -1.38 -6.26
N ILE A 48 -7.74 -1.96 -7.39
CA ILE A 48 -7.04 -1.89 -8.68
C ILE A 48 -6.55 -0.47 -9.02
N GLY A 49 -5.27 -0.37 -9.40
CA GLY A 49 -4.64 0.90 -9.78
C GLY A 49 -4.23 1.78 -8.60
N THR A 50 -4.15 1.23 -7.39
CA THR A 50 -3.62 1.89 -6.20
C THR A 50 -2.14 1.56 -6.04
N MET A 51 -1.25 2.51 -6.35
CA MET A 51 0.20 2.33 -6.27
C MET A 51 0.77 3.02 -5.03
N ILE A 52 1.94 2.59 -4.55
CA ILE A 52 2.69 3.36 -3.54
C ILE A 52 3.13 4.70 -4.15
N ASN A 53 2.85 5.79 -3.46
CA ASN A 53 3.22 7.14 -3.86
C ASN A 53 4.30 7.74 -2.94
N ILE A 54 4.18 7.51 -1.63
CA ILE A 54 5.10 8.07 -0.63
C ILE A 54 5.44 7.02 0.43
N VAL A 55 6.68 7.00 0.90
CA VAL A 55 7.11 6.27 2.10
C VAL A 55 7.66 7.28 3.12
N ARG A 56 7.23 7.19 4.38
CA ARG A 56 7.74 7.98 5.51
C ARG A 56 8.28 7.04 6.59
N ILE A 57 9.50 7.31 7.05
CA ILE A 57 10.25 6.47 7.99
C ILE A 57 10.41 7.23 9.33
N ASN A 58 10.09 6.57 10.44
CA ASN A 58 10.23 7.04 11.82
C ASN A 58 9.66 8.46 12.05
N GLU A 59 8.55 8.79 11.37
CA GLU A 59 7.92 10.12 11.29
C GLU A 59 8.80 11.29 10.80
N ARG A 60 10.09 11.05 10.52
CA ARG A 60 11.12 12.08 10.31
C ARG A 60 11.34 12.45 8.86
N LYS A 61 11.28 11.47 7.96
CA LYS A 61 11.72 11.65 6.57
C LYS A 61 10.75 11.00 5.61
N GLU A 62 10.36 11.78 4.61
CA GLU A 62 9.37 11.44 3.61
C GLU A 62 10.03 11.34 2.23
N PHE A 63 9.59 10.36 1.44
CA PHE A 63 10.15 10.00 0.15
C PHE A 63 9.01 9.86 -0.86
N GLU A 64 8.88 10.79 -1.81
CA GLU A 64 7.96 10.65 -2.94
C GLU A 64 8.59 9.75 -4.01
N LEU A 65 8.03 8.55 -4.21
CA LEU A 65 8.67 7.49 -5.02
C LEU A 65 8.86 7.88 -6.48
N PHE A 66 7.92 8.63 -7.05
CA PHE A 66 7.97 9.12 -8.43
C PHE A 66 9.01 10.25 -8.63
N SER A 67 9.42 10.90 -7.54
CA SER A 67 10.42 11.99 -7.53
C SER A 67 11.84 11.47 -7.23
N MET A 68 11.99 10.18 -6.88
CA MET A 68 13.29 9.58 -6.55
C MET A 68 14.03 9.07 -7.79
N PRO A 69 15.38 9.15 -7.81
CA PRO A 69 16.19 8.45 -8.81
C PRO A 69 15.90 6.95 -8.79
N ARG A 70 15.66 6.38 -9.99
CA ARG A 70 15.52 4.94 -10.16
C ARG A 70 16.89 4.28 -9.97
N ALA A 71 16.99 3.33 -9.06
CA ALA A 71 18.24 2.62 -8.85
C ALA A 71 18.39 1.44 -9.84
N GLU A 72 19.48 1.42 -10.59
CA GLU A 72 19.76 0.39 -11.61
C GLU A 72 20.25 -0.94 -11.01
N SER A 73 20.74 -0.91 -9.77
CA SER A 73 21.20 -2.09 -9.01
C SER A 73 20.84 -1.97 -7.52
N LYS A 74 20.59 -3.12 -6.87
CA LYS A 74 20.18 -3.16 -5.44
C LYS A 74 21.23 -2.48 -4.55
N PRO A 75 20.82 -1.79 -3.48
CA PRO A 75 21.69 -0.83 -2.84
C PRO A 75 22.78 -1.56 -2.06
N ILE A 76 23.98 -0.98 -2.00
CA ILE A 76 25.01 -1.46 -1.07
C ILE A 76 24.45 -1.26 0.34
N ARG A 77 24.16 -2.39 1.01
CA ARG A 77 23.52 -2.56 2.33
C ARG A 77 23.21 -1.26 3.09
N ILE A 78 21.95 -0.83 3.04
CA ILE A 78 21.46 0.26 3.90
C ILE A 78 21.46 -0.22 5.37
N PRO A 79 22.01 0.56 6.34
CA PRO A 79 21.97 0.21 7.76
C PRO A 79 20.53 0.12 8.30
N ALA A 80 20.28 -0.82 9.21
CA ALA A 80 18.93 -1.11 9.72
C ALA A 80 18.28 0.07 10.45
N ASP A 81 19.06 0.95 11.07
CA ASP A 81 18.58 2.12 11.79
C ASP A 81 18.48 3.40 10.94
N ALA A 82 18.80 3.32 9.63
CA ALA A 82 18.82 4.46 8.73
C ALA A 82 17.41 4.89 8.27
N ASP A 83 17.14 6.19 8.37
CA ASP A 83 15.95 6.84 7.79
C ASP A 83 16.17 7.06 6.27
N SER A 84 16.29 5.96 5.51
CA SER A 84 16.48 6.00 4.05
C SER A 84 15.96 4.76 3.33
N CYS A 85 15.59 4.93 2.06
CA CYS A 85 15.24 3.86 1.14
C CYS A 85 15.72 4.13 -0.29
N CYS A 86 15.67 3.10 -1.14
CA CYS A 86 15.86 3.16 -2.59
C CYS A 86 14.62 2.58 -3.30
N VAL A 87 14.36 3.04 -4.53
CA VAL A 87 13.20 2.62 -5.34
C VAL A 87 13.68 1.94 -6.62
N TYR A 88 13.15 0.73 -6.85
CA TYR A 88 13.41 -0.12 -8.01
C TYR A 88 12.14 -0.24 -8.84
N TRP A 89 12.28 -0.04 -10.15
CA TRP A 89 11.18 -0.11 -11.11
C TRP A 89 11.40 -1.32 -12.01
N ASN A 90 10.60 -2.37 -11.86
CA ASN A 90 10.70 -3.54 -12.71
C ASN A 90 9.88 -3.37 -13.99
N VAL A 91 10.47 -2.67 -14.96
CA VAL A 91 9.87 -2.34 -16.27
C VAL A 91 9.75 -3.55 -17.22
N ASN A 92 10.24 -4.72 -16.82
CA ASN A 92 10.37 -5.91 -17.66
C ASN A 92 9.35 -7.02 -17.36
N ASN A 93 8.26 -6.72 -16.64
CA ASN A 93 7.21 -7.71 -16.38
C ASN A 93 6.31 -7.88 -17.64
N PRO A 94 6.31 -9.04 -18.32
CA PRO A 94 5.68 -9.20 -19.63
C PRO A 94 4.13 -9.28 -19.62
N THR A 95 3.49 -8.96 -18.49
CA THR A 95 2.06 -9.25 -18.24
C THR A 95 1.13 -8.04 -18.40
N ASN A 96 1.62 -6.87 -18.80
CA ASN A 96 0.85 -5.60 -18.89
C ASN A 96 0.18 -5.15 -17.57
N LEU A 97 0.47 -5.80 -16.45
CA LEU A 97 0.15 -5.31 -15.12
C LEU A 97 1.15 -4.20 -14.77
N ALA A 98 0.65 -3.12 -14.13
CA ALA A 98 1.39 -1.88 -13.93
C ALA A 98 2.78 -2.10 -13.28
N ASP A 99 3.73 -1.23 -13.63
CA ASP A 99 5.14 -1.27 -13.21
C ASP A 99 5.30 -1.76 -11.76
N THR A 100 5.86 -2.96 -11.57
CA THR A 100 6.09 -3.50 -10.23
C THR A 100 7.18 -2.67 -9.54
N ILE A 101 6.83 -2.04 -8.42
CA ILE A 101 7.76 -1.20 -7.65
C ILE A 101 8.28 -2.00 -6.45
N GLU A 102 9.60 -2.07 -6.29
CA GLU A 102 10.23 -2.56 -5.07
C GLU A 102 10.90 -1.39 -4.33
N VAL A 103 10.49 -1.14 -3.09
CA VAL A 103 11.11 -0.16 -2.20
C VAL A 103 11.95 -0.91 -1.17
N ILE A 104 13.23 -0.57 -1.04
CA ILE A 104 14.14 -1.19 -0.07
C ILE A 104 14.61 -0.13 0.91
N GLY A 105 14.19 -0.24 2.17
CA GLY A 105 14.69 0.55 3.30
C GLY A 105 15.82 -0.16 4.05
N GLY A 106 16.29 0.44 5.13
CA GLY A 106 17.29 -0.19 6.00
C GLY A 106 16.79 -1.45 6.72
N TRP A 107 15.50 -1.47 7.09
CA TRP A 107 14.87 -2.48 7.94
C TRP A 107 13.52 -2.98 7.42
N PHE A 108 13.21 -2.63 6.17
CA PHE A 108 11.98 -3.05 5.52
C PHE A 108 12.18 -3.18 4.01
N SER A 109 11.34 -3.99 3.38
CA SER A 109 11.19 -3.99 1.92
C SER A 109 9.73 -4.11 1.54
N ILE A 110 9.30 -3.38 0.53
CA ILE A 110 7.92 -3.39 0.02
C ILE A 110 7.95 -3.77 -1.45
N MET A 111 7.14 -4.74 -1.85
CA MET A 111 6.88 -5.09 -3.25
C MET A 111 5.43 -4.76 -3.59
N ASP A 112 5.25 -3.82 -4.52
CA ASP A 112 3.95 -3.42 -5.04
C ASP A 112 3.66 -4.15 -6.35
N THR A 113 2.68 -5.05 -6.32
CA THR A 113 2.22 -5.84 -7.48
C THR A 113 0.93 -5.28 -8.10
N GLY A 114 0.58 -4.03 -7.79
CA GLY A 114 -0.62 -3.34 -8.27
C GLY A 114 -1.77 -3.43 -7.28
N GLU A 115 -2.30 -4.63 -7.01
CA GLU A 115 -3.35 -4.83 -5.99
C GLU A 115 -2.76 -5.13 -4.62
N LEU A 116 -1.75 -6.01 -4.52
CA LEU A 116 -1.12 -6.39 -3.26
C LEU A 116 0.15 -5.59 -2.98
N LYS A 117 0.38 -5.29 -1.70
CA LYS A 117 1.60 -4.69 -1.16
C LYS A 117 2.20 -5.70 -0.19
N HIS A 118 3.23 -6.44 -0.63
CA HIS A 118 3.93 -7.40 0.23
C HIS A 118 5.03 -6.65 0.98
N ILE A 119 4.91 -6.58 2.31
CA ILE A 119 5.78 -5.78 3.18
C ILE A 119 6.53 -6.71 4.12
N ARG A 120 7.86 -6.69 4.03
CA ARG A 120 8.76 -7.38 4.96
C ARG A 120 9.32 -6.36 5.95
N ILE A 121 9.27 -6.68 7.24
CA ILE A 121 9.86 -5.90 8.33
C ILE A 121 10.94 -6.77 9.00
N ASP A 122 12.14 -6.22 9.18
CA ASP A 122 13.26 -6.87 9.88
C ASP A 122 13.10 -6.83 11.40
N GLU A 123 13.88 -7.64 12.11
CA GLU A 123 13.96 -7.60 13.58
C GLU A 123 14.47 -6.24 14.11
N ASN A 124 13.89 -5.76 15.20
CA ASN A 124 14.18 -4.43 15.76
C ASN A 124 15.23 -4.44 16.88
N ASP A 125 16.50 -4.61 16.50
CA ASP A 125 17.65 -4.48 17.40
C ASP A 125 18.14 -3.02 17.63
N SER A 126 17.32 -1.99 17.36
CA SER A 126 17.78 -0.58 17.47
C SER A 126 17.67 0.04 18.86
N GLY A 127 17.03 -0.65 19.82
CA GLY A 127 16.69 -0.08 21.13
C GLY A 127 15.64 1.04 21.12
N ARG A 128 15.08 1.39 19.96
CA ARG A 128 13.99 2.37 19.79
C ARG A 128 12.80 1.75 19.03
N ASN A 129 11.59 2.22 19.31
CA ASN A 129 10.44 1.91 18.45
C ASN A 129 10.70 2.51 17.06
N ARG A 130 10.10 1.92 16.03
CA ARG A 130 10.21 2.37 14.64
C ARG A 130 8.87 2.36 13.95
N ASP A 131 8.69 3.30 13.03
CA ASP A 131 7.42 3.53 12.35
C ASP A 131 7.64 3.58 10.84
N LEU A 132 6.77 2.91 10.10
CA LEU A 132 6.73 2.94 8.64
C LEU A 132 5.33 3.34 8.20
N VAL A 133 5.23 4.44 7.46
CA VAL A 133 3.99 4.89 6.83
C VAL A 133 4.16 4.84 5.33
N ILE A 134 3.25 4.15 4.65
CA ILE A 134 3.25 3.96 3.19
C ILE A 134 1.97 4.58 2.66
N LYS A 135 2.07 5.75 2.03
CA LYS A 135 0.90 6.38 1.39
C LYS A 135 0.73 5.82 -0.01
N VAL A 136 -0.40 5.15 -0.22
CA VAL A 136 -0.82 4.63 -1.51
C VAL A 136 -1.81 5.59 -2.17
N ARG A 137 -1.77 5.69 -3.50
CA ARG A 137 -2.62 6.60 -4.29
C ARG A 137 -3.08 5.93 -5.58
N GLY A 138 -4.36 6.10 -5.89
CA GLY A 138 -4.96 5.76 -7.18
C GLY A 138 -5.61 6.99 -7.81
N LYS A 139 -6.61 6.78 -8.67
CA LYS A 139 -7.32 7.86 -9.41
C LYS A 139 -7.96 8.95 -8.53
N VAL A 140 -8.17 8.71 -7.23
CA VAL A 140 -8.70 9.71 -6.29
C VAL A 140 -8.05 9.61 -4.90
N ILE A 141 -7.63 10.78 -4.40
CA ILE A 141 -7.07 11.12 -3.07
C ILE A 141 -5.87 10.26 -2.59
N GLY A 142 -6.05 9.00 -2.22
CA GLY A 142 -5.04 8.14 -1.59
C GLY A 142 -5.17 7.99 -0.05
N GLY A 143 -4.41 7.10 0.57
CA GLY A 143 -4.49 6.77 2.00
C GLY A 143 -3.26 6.02 2.51
N ASP A 144 -3.19 5.78 3.82
CA ASP A 144 -1.96 5.36 4.49
C ASP A 144 -2.03 3.91 5.00
N ILE A 145 -0.98 3.13 4.74
CA ILE A 145 -0.64 1.92 5.50
C ILE A 145 0.30 2.35 6.63
N VAL A 146 0.05 1.89 7.85
CA VAL A 146 0.83 2.28 9.03
C VAL A 146 1.30 1.05 9.78
N ILE A 147 2.61 0.96 10.03
CA ILE A 147 3.24 -0.12 10.80
C ILE A 147 4.05 0.52 11.93
N HIS A 148 3.69 0.18 13.16
CA HIS A 148 4.39 0.54 14.39
C HIS A 148 5.11 -0.70 14.92
N GLN A 149 6.44 -0.69 14.94
CA GLN A 149 7.26 -1.79 15.44
C GLN A 149 7.87 -1.43 16.80
N LYS A 150 7.58 -2.24 17.81
CA LYS A 150 8.16 -2.09 19.15
C LYS A 150 9.65 -2.38 19.13
N LYS A 151 10.40 -1.73 20.01
CA LYS A 151 11.76 -2.18 20.36
C LYS A 151 11.73 -3.53 21.08
N LYS A 152 12.86 -4.22 20.98
CA LYS A 152 13.23 -5.38 21.81
C LYS A 152 13.44 -4.97 23.27
#